data_AF-A0A6A8M9X1-F1
#
_entry.id   AF-A0A6A8M9X1-F1
#
_cell.length_a   1.000
_cell.length_b   1.000
_cell.length_c   1.000
_cell.angle_alpha   90.00
_cell.angle_beta   90.00
_cell.angle_gamma   90.00
#
_symmetry.space_group_name_H-M   'P 1'
#
loop_
_entity.id
_entity.type
_entity.pdbx_description
1 polymer ?
#
loop_
_entity_poly.entity_id
_entity_poly.type
_entity_poly.pdbx_seq_one_letter_code
_entity_poly.pdbx_strand_id
1 'polypeptide(L)' 'MKASKKTVNMEDMNTMIANGVTPKMADMATGLKTPTPVQMSKAEAAKAETKSILIANGVDEEMADMACN' A
#
# COMPACT_ATOMS: atom_id res chain seq x y z
N MET A 1 -14.62 -18.88 -29.40
CA MET A 1 -14.56 -17.59 -28.70
C MET A 1 -13.21 -17.50 -28.00
N LYS A 2 -12.28 -16.65 -28.47
CA LYS A 2 -11.00 -16.44 -27.78
C LYS A 2 -11.29 -15.55 -26.57
N ALA A 3 -11.11 -16.07 -25.36
CA ALA A 3 -11.21 -15.28 -24.14
C ALA A 3 -10.21 -14.13 -24.23
N SER A 4 -10.72 -12.91 -24.40
CA SER A 4 -9.93 -11.70 -24.25
C SER A 4 -9.36 -11.75 -22.84
N LYS A 5 -8.03 -11.90 -22.71
CA LYS A 5 -7.35 -11.78 -21.43
C LYS A 5 -7.47 -10.32 -21.00
N LYS A 6 -8.61 -9.98 -20.39
CA LYS A 6 -8.80 -8.71 -19.69
C LYS A 6 -7.81 -8.75 -18.54
N THR A 7 -6.68 -8.07 -18.71
CA THR A 7 -5.76 -7.78 -17.61
C THR A 7 -6.57 -7.08 -16.54
N VAL A 8 -6.86 -7.79 -15.46
CA VAL A 8 -7.50 -7.18 -14.31
C VAL A 8 -6.44 -6.34 -13.64
N ASN A 9 -6.71 -5.03 -13.50
CA ASN A 9 -5.77 -4.11 -12.88
C ASN A 9 -5.99 -4.09 -11.37
N MET A 10 -4.94 -3.79 -10.60
CA MET A 10 -5.01 -3.68 -9.14
C MET A 10 -6.13 -2.73 -8.67
N GLU A 11 -6.43 -1.71 -9.48
CA GLU A 11 -7.51 -0.73 -9.27
C GLU A 11 -8.90 -1.35 -9.27
N ASP A 12 -9.15 -2.34 -10.14
CA ASP A 12 -10.44 -3.06 -10.20
C ASP A 12 -10.63 -3.87 -8.91
N MET A 13 -9.58 -4.54 -8.44
CA MET A 13 -9.60 -5.30 -7.20
C MET A 13 -9.84 -4.39 -5.98
N ASN A 14 -9.17 -3.24 -5.92
CA ASN A 14 -9.37 -2.25 -4.85
C ASN A 14 -10.82 -1.73 -4.84
N THR A 15 -11.40 -1.51 -6.01
CA THR A 15 -12.81 -1.07 -6.14
C THR A 15 -13.78 -2.15 -5.67
N MET A 16 -13.53 -3.41 -6.00
CA MET A 16 -14.35 -4.54 -5.50
C MET A 16 -14.30 -4.64 -3.97
N ILE A 17 -13.10 -4.53 -3.38
CA ILE A 17 -12.92 -4.54 -1.92
C ILE A 17 -13.64 -3.34 -1.29
N ALA A 18 -13.53 -2.14 -1.87
CA ALA A 18 -14.22 -0.94 -1.41
C ALA A 18 -15.75 -1.08 -1.43
N ASN A 19 -16.28 -1.84 -2.40
CA ASN A 19 -17.71 -2.17 -2.50
C ASN A 19 -18.13 -3.32 -1.57
N GLY A 20 -17.27 -3.76 -0.65
CA GLY A 20 -17.58 -4.79 0.34
C GLY A 20 -17.40 -6.23 -0.15
N VAL A 21 -16.81 -6.43 -1.34
CA VAL A 21 -16.44 -7.79 -1.79
C VAL A 21 -15.33 -8.30 -0.89
N THR A 22 -15.54 -9.48 -0.30
CA THR A 22 -14.52 -10.07 0.57
C THR A 22 -13.22 -10.31 -0.20
N PRO A 23 -12.05 -10.14 0.42
CA PRO A 23 -10.75 -10.37 -0.22
C PRO A 23 -10.67 -11.72 -0.94
N LYS A 24 -11.20 -12.79 -0.34
CA LYS A 24 -11.25 -14.12 -0.95
C LYS A 24 -12.07 -14.18 -2.24
N MET A 25 -13.15 -13.42 -2.33
CA MET A 25 -13.97 -13.34 -3.55
C MET A 25 -13.29 -12.47 -4.62
N ALA A 26 -12.62 -11.40 -4.21
CA ALA A 26 -11.83 -10.55 -5.11
C ALA A 26 -10.63 -11.33 -5.69
N ASP A 27 -9.94 -12.14 -4.87
CA ASP A 27 -8.83 -13.00 -5.31
C ASP A 27 -9.28 -13.99 -6.38
N MET A 28 -10.44 -14.62 -6.17
CA MET A 28 -10.99 -15.63 -7.06
C MET A 28 -11.49 -15.02 -8.38
N ALA A 29 -12.03 -13.81 -8.33
CA ALA A 29 -12.55 -13.10 -9.51
C ALA A 29 -11.43 -12.49 -10.37
N THR A 30 -10.37 -11.98 -9.74
CA THR A 30 -9.30 -11.26 -10.42
C THR A 30 -8.08 -12.13 -10.76
N GLY A 31 -7.89 -13.24 -10.03
CA GLY A 31 -6.67 -14.04 -10.10
C GLY A 31 -5.44 -13.34 -9.50
N LEU A 32 -5.61 -12.14 -8.94
CA LEU A 32 -4.60 -11.39 -8.23
C LEU A 32 -4.75 -11.65 -6.74
N LYS A 33 -3.63 -11.71 -6.00
CA LYS A 33 -3.72 -11.73 -4.54
C LYS A 33 -4.11 -10.35 -4.06
N THR A 34 -5.13 -10.28 -3.21
CA THR A 34 -5.50 -9.08 -2.47
C THR A 34 -4.26 -8.49 -1.80
N PRO A 35 -4.08 -7.16 -1.88
CA PRO A 35 -2.93 -6.55 -1.27
C PRO A 35 -3.13 -6.67 0.23
N THR A 36 -2.32 -7.50 0.87
CA THR A 36 -2.19 -7.46 2.32
C THR A 36 -1.72 -6.06 2.70
N PRO A 37 -2.40 -5.38 3.65
CA PRO A 37 -1.87 -4.15 4.21
C PRO A 37 -0.46 -4.44 4.70
N VAL A 38 0.53 -3.75 4.14
CA VAL A 38 1.88 -3.81 4.68
C VAL A 38 1.81 -3.10 6.02
N GLN A 39 1.64 -3.88 7.09
CA GLN A 39 1.79 -3.36 8.44
C GLN A 39 3.26 -2.97 8.55
N MET A 40 3.55 -1.66 8.51
CA MET A 40 4.89 -1.18 8.81
C MET A 40 5.34 -1.81 10.12
N SER A 41 6.57 -2.32 10.15
CA SER A 41 7.13 -2.79 11.41
C SER A 41 7.10 -1.65 12.42
N LYS A 42 7.01 -1.95 13.73
CA LYS A 42 7.05 -0.90 14.77
C LYS A 42 8.26 0.02 14.62
N ALA A 43 9.38 -0.52 14.13
CA ALA A 43 10.60 0.23 13.85
C ALA A 43 10.43 1.20 12.66
N GLU A 44 9.84 0.73 11.56
CA GLU A 44 9.59 1.60 10.38
C GLU A 44 8.54 2.68 10.68
N ALA A 45 7.51 2.36 11.45
CA ALA A 45 6.51 3.34 11.87
C ALA A 45 7.14 4.45 12.74
N ALA A 46 8.01 4.09 13.69
CA ALA A 46 8.72 5.07 14.52
C ALA A 46 9.69 5.95 13.70
N LYS A 47 10.37 5.37 12.71
CA LYS A 47 11.22 6.13 11.78
C LYS A 47 10.41 7.11 10.93
N ALA A 48 9.26 6.69 10.41
CA ALA A 48 8.37 7.55 9.65
C ALA A 48 7.79 8.70 10.50
N GLU A 49 7.45 8.43 11.75
CA GLU A 49 7.00 9.44 12.72
C GLU A 49 8.13 10.41 13.11
N THR A 50 9.34 9.90 13.34
CA THR A 50 10.49 10.75 13.66
C THR A 50 10.84 11.64 12.47
N LYS A 51 10.82 11.10 11.26
CA LYS A 51 11.05 11.85 10.02
C LYS A 51 10.01 12.97 9.86
N SER A 52 8.73 12.68 10.09
CA SER A 52 7.67 13.70 9.96
C SER A 52 7.81 14.82 10.99
N ILE A 53 8.25 14.51 12.22
CA ILE A 53 8.55 15.51 13.24
C ILE A 53 9.73 16.40 12.84
N LEU A 54 10.80 15.82 12.29
CA LEU A 54 11.98 16.58 11.84
C LEU A 54 11.61 17.54 10.71
N ILE A 55 10.86 17.06 9.71
CA ILE A 55 10.39 17.89 8.60
C ILE A 55 9.48 19.02 9.11
N ALA A 56 8.57 18.73 10.06
CA ALA A 56 7.70 19.74 10.65
C ALA A 56 8.48 20.83 11.41
N ASN A 57 9.66 20.49 11.95
CA ASN A 57 10.57 21.44 12.60
C ASN A 57 11.48 22.19 11.61
N GLY A 58 11.27 22.03 10.29
CA GLY A 58 12.02 22.72 9.24
C GLY A 58 13.35 22.05 8.88
N VAL A 59 13.58 20.80 9.29
CA VAL A 59 14.70 19.99 8.79
C VAL A 59 14.39 19.58 7.36
N ASP A 60 15.37 19.71 6.46
CA ASP A 60 15.21 19.27 5.08
C ASP A 60 15.05 17.74 5.00
N GLU A 61 14.43 17.27 3.92
CA GLU A 61 14.09 15.85 3.78
C GLU A 61 15.32 14.95 3.74
N GLU A 62 16.43 15.39 3.14
CA GLU A 62 17.67 14.61 3.05
C GLU A 62 18.33 14.45 4.43
N MET A 63 18.32 15.50 5.24
CA MET A 63 18.84 15.50 6.60
C MET A 63 17.93 14.73 7.55
N ALA A 64 16.61 14.81 7.38
CA ALA A 64 15.66 14.00 8.12
C ALA A 64 15.80 12.50 7.79
N ASP A 65 16.10 12.17 6.53
CA ASP A 65 16.39 10.79 6.10
C ASP A 65 17.70 10.27 6.67
N MET A 66 18.75 11.08 6.69
CA MET A 66 20.01 10.71 7.34
C MET A 66 19.86 10.48 8.86
N ALA A 67 19.02 11.26 9.53
CA ALA A 67 18.76 11.12 10.96
C ALA A 67 17.91 9.89 11.33
N CYS A 68 17.12 9.38 10.37
CA CYS A 68 16.21 8.24 10.58
C CYS A 68 16.74 6.90 10.03
N ASN A 69 17.93 6.90 9.41
CA ASN A 69 18.59 5.71 8.87
C ASN A 69 19.20 4.82 9.95
#